data_AF-A0A7S0BQE9-F1
#
_entry.id   AF-A0A7S0BQE9-F1
#
_cell.length_a   1.000
_cell.length_b   1.000
_cell.length_c   1.000
_cell.angle_alpha   90.00
_cell.angle_beta   90.00
_cell.angle_gamma   90.00
#
_symmetry.space_group_name_H-M   'P 1'
#
loop_
_entity.id
_entity.type
_entity.pdbx_description
1 polymer ?
#
loop_
_entity_poly.entity_id
_entity_poly.type
_entity_poly.pdbx_seq_one_letter_code
_entity_poly.pdbx_strand_id
1 'polypeptide(L)'
;RVQDQGFKRCRALIVLPSRSNAYKSVTSLCELTVPPTDSAEKSQIVNKKRFEESFGSVEEEDDEETRRKKPDDYWEVFSGNTDDDFLLGVQMGRRTVRLFSSYYSSDVIIGSPVGIRRHIES
;
A
#
# COMPACT_ATOMS: atom_id res chain seq x y z
N ARG A 1 -36.59 8.88 11.37
CA ARG A 1 -35.50 9.86 11.21
C ARG A 1 -34.37 9.15 10.47
N VAL A 2 -34.28 9.33 9.16
CA VAL A 2 -33.17 8.77 8.37
C VAL A 2 -32.02 9.74 8.57
N GLN A 3 -31.03 9.38 9.38
CA GLN A 3 -29.76 10.08 9.34
C GLN A 3 -29.15 9.79 7.98
N ASP A 4 -28.80 10.84 7.23
CA ASP A 4 -27.88 10.72 6.12
C ASP A 4 -26.68 9.90 6.61
N GLN A 5 -26.53 8.68 6.10
CA GLN A 5 -25.31 7.92 6.26
C GLN A 5 -24.25 8.68 5.44
N GLY A 6 -23.67 9.69 6.09
CA GLY A 6 -22.71 10.60 5.49
C GLY A 6 -21.70 9.83 4.65
N PHE A 7 -21.51 10.31 3.42
CA PHE A 7 -20.57 9.82 2.43
C PHE A 7 -19.35 9.18 3.09
N LYS A 8 -19.09 7.92 2.70
CA LYS A 8 -18.05 7.04 3.25
C LYS A 8 -16.75 7.81 3.51
N ARG A 9 -16.07 7.50 4.62
CA ARG A 9 -14.85 8.19 5.06
C ARG A 9 -13.69 8.12 4.06
N CYS A 10 -13.69 7.16 3.13
CA CYS A 10 -12.65 7.01 2.12
C CYS A 10 -12.54 8.27 1.26
N ARG A 11 -11.41 8.97 1.38
CA ARG A 11 -11.15 10.28 0.75
C ARG A 11 -10.37 10.15 -0.55
N ALA A 12 -9.66 9.04 -0.76
CA ALA A 12 -8.85 8.81 -1.96
C ALA A 12 -8.74 7.33 -2.32
N LEU A 13 -8.70 7.05 -3.62
CA LEU A 13 -8.32 5.77 -4.21
C LEU A 13 -7.01 5.97 -4.98
N ILE A 14 -5.99 5.16 -4.69
CA ILE A 14 -4.71 5.15 -5.41
C ILE A 14 -4.61 3.83 -6.16
N VAL A 15 -4.53 3.90 -7.50
CA VAL A 15 -4.41 2.73 -8.36
C VAL A 15 -2.95 2.52 -8.73
N LEU A 16 -2.41 1.32 -8.46
CA LEU A 16 -1.01 0.99 -8.70
C LEU A 16 -0.90 -0.34 -9.45
N PRO A 17 0.14 -0.54 -10.28
CA PRO A 17 0.21 -1.72 -11.16
C PRO A 17 0.65 -3.00 -10.45
N SER A 18 1.43 -2.92 -9.37
CA SER A 18 1.97 -4.08 -8.64
C SER A 18 2.11 -3.84 -7.14
N ARG A 19 2.27 -4.92 -6.37
CA ARG A 19 2.57 -4.85 -4.93
C ARG A 19 3.89 -4.14 -4.64
N SER A 20 4.89 -4.19 -5.53
CA SER A 20 6.14 -3.44 -5.41
C SER A 20 5.90 -1.93 -5.42
N ASN A 21 5.08 -1.44 -6.36
CA ASN A 21 4.70 -0.02 -6.40
C ASN A 21 3.86 0.37 -5.18
N ALA A 22 2.96 -0.51 -4.73
CA ALA A 22 2.19 -0.30 -3.51
C ALA A 22 3.08 -0.26 -2.26
N TYR A 23 4.08 -1.13 -2.18
CA TYR A 23 5.07 -1.16 -1.09
C TYR A 23 5.81 0.16 -0.97
N LYS A 24 6.39 0.64 -2.08
CA LYS A 24 7.10 1.93 -2.13
C LYS A 24 6.16 3.08 -1.70
N SER A 25 4.96 3.13 -2.28
CA SER A 25 3.99 4.21 -2.02
C SER A 25 3.49 4.24 -0.57
N VAL A 26 3.15 3.08 0.00
CA VAL A 26 2.68 2.97 1.39
C VAL A 26 3.81 3.25 2.37
N THR A 27 5.04 2.83 2.07
CA THR A 27 6.21 3.11 2.90
C THR A 27 6.45 4.61 2.97
N SER A 28 6.49 5.31 1.83
CA SER A 28 6.59 6.77 1.80
C SER A 28 5.42 7.47 2.52
N LEU A 29 4.19 6.98 2.34
CA LEU A 29 3.03 7.50 3.07
C LEU A 29 3.20 7.38 4.59
N CYS A 30 3.70 6.23 5.06
CA CYS A 30 3.97 5.98 6.47
C CYS A 30 5.07 6.91 7.00
N GLU A 31 6.17 7.08 6.27
CA GLU A 31 7.28 7.97 6.65
C GLU A 31 6.83 9.44 6.77
N LEU A 32 6.00 9.91 5.84
CA LEU A 32 5.46 11.27 5.87
C LEU A 32 4.46 11.49 7.01
N THR A 33 3.67 10.46 7.36
CA THR A 33 2.63 10.54 8.39
C THR A 33 3.16 10.31 9.80
N VAL A 34 4.19 9.47 9.90
CA VAL A 34 4.79 9.00 11.15
C VAL A 34 6.28 9.34 11.11
N PRO A 35 6.63 10.64 11.19
CA PRO A 35 8.01 11.05 11.09
C PRO A 35 8.84 10.49 12.26
N PRO A 36 10.13 10.20 12.04
CA PRO A 36 11.05 9.83 13.11
C PRO A 36 11.33 11.09 13.95
N THR A 37 10.54 11.30 15.01
CA THR A 37 10.72 12.40 15.95
C THR A 37 10.92 11.88 17.37
N ASP A 38 11.86 12.48 18.10
CA ASP A 38 12.22 12.18 19.51
C ASP A 38 11.13 12.53 20.54
N SER A 39 9.95 12.98 20.09
CA SER A 39 8.85 13.36 20.98
C SER A 39 8.17 12.14 21.59
N ALA A 40 7.89 12.19 22.90
CA ALA A 40 7.28 11.12 23.70
C ALA A 40 5.87 10.63 23.26
N GLU A 41 5.29 11.20 22.19
CA GLU A 41 4.05 10.68 21.62
C GLU A 41 4.31 9.43 20.77
N LYS A 42 3.61 8.33 21.09
CA LYS A 42 3.75 7.03 20.42
C LYS A 42 3.21 7.09 18.99
N SER A 43 4.08 7.47 18.06
CA SER A 43 3.96 7.20 16.63
C SER A 43 3.86 5.69 16.38
N GLN A 44 2.86 5.22 15.62
CA GLN A 44 2.63 3.78 15.43
C GLN A 44 2.09 3.43 14.04
N ILE A 45 2.70 2.41 13.42
CA ILE A 45 2.16 1.73 12.24
C ILE A 45 1.58 0.38 12.68
N VAL A 46 0.27 0.22 12.58
CA VAL A 46 -0.43 -1.02 12.92
C VAL A 46 -0.45 -1.95 11.71
N ASN A 47 -0.18 -3.24 11.94
CA ASN A 47 -0.07 -4.30 10.91
C ASN A 47 1.12 -4.15 9.95
N LYS A 48 2.18 -3.41 10.34
CA LYS A 48 3.38 -3.24 9.52
C LYS A 48 4.03 -4.58 9.14
N LYS A 49 4.21 -5.49 10.11
CA LYS A 49 4.81 -6.81 9.85
C LYS A 49 4.05 -7.60 8.78
N ARG A 50 2.71 -7.68 8.90
CA ARG A 50 1.85 -8.33 7.89
C ARG A 50 2.00 -7.67 6.51
N PHE A 51 2.15 -6.35 6.48
CA PHE A 51 2.34 -5.62 5.24
C PHE A 51 3.69 -5.96 4.60
N GLU A 52 4.78 -5.95 5.37
CA GLU A 52 6.11 -6.36 4.91
C GLU A 52 6.10 -7.81 4.39
N GLU A 53 5.40 -8.74 5.05
CA GLU A 53 5.25 -10.13 4.59
C GLU A 53 4.41 -10.26 3.30
N SER A 54 3.40 -9.41 3.09
CA SER A 54 2.47 -9.54 1.95
C SER A 54 2.89 -8.75 0.70
N PHE A 55 3.54 -7.60 0.91
CA PHE A 55 3.91 -6.63 -0.14
C PHE A 55 5.43 -6.46 -0.30
N GLY A 56 6.23 -6.94 0.66
CA GLY A 56 7.68 -6.94 0.55
C GLY A 56 8.15 -7.70 -0.68
N SER A 57 9.36 -7.38 -1.12
CA SER A 57 10.01 -8.03 -2.25
C SER A 57 10.18 -9.52 -1.97
N VAL A 58 9.69 -10.34 -2.89
CA VAL A 58 10.17 -11.71 -3.06
C VAL A 58 11.61 -11.56 -3.57
N GLU A 59 12.58 -12.20 -2.92
CA GLU A 59 13.98 -12.20 -3.34
C GLU A 59 14.09 -12.93 -4.68
N GLU A 60 13.74 -12.25 -5.77
CA GLU A 60 14.23 -12.62 -7.09
C GLU A 60 15.61 -11.97 -7.19
N GLU A 61 16.62 -12.77 -6.87
CA GLU A 61 18.01 -12.48 -7.24
C GLU A 61 18.09 -12.46 -8.76
N ASP A 62 17.69 -11.34 -9.37
CA ASP A 62 18.00 -11.06 -10.77
C ASP A 62 19.52 -11.02 -10.86
N ASP A 63 20.10 -12.13 -11.31
CA ASP A 63 21.53 -12.25 -11.52
C ASP A 63 22.03 -11.15 -12.47
N GLU A 64 23.30 -10.81 -12.34
CA GLU A 64 23.92 -9.68 -13.05
C GLU A 64 23.81 -9.84 -14.58
N GLU A 65 23.69 -11.08 -15.06
CA GLU A 65 23.48 -11.41 -16.47
C GLU A 65 22.05 -11.07 -16.94
N THR A 66 21.04 -11.33 -16.12
CA THR A 66 19.65 -11.00 -16.43
C THR A 66 19.43 -9.50 -16.40
N ARG A 67 20.02 -8.78 -15.43
CA ARG A 67 19.96 -7.30 -15.36
C ARG A 67 20.50 -6.63 -16.63
N ARG A 68 21.60 -7.15 -17.20
CA ARG A 68 22.20 -6.62 -18.44
C ARG A 68 21.33 -6.80 -19.69
N LYS A 69 20.34 -7.69 -19.67
CA LYS A 69 19.49 -8.01 -20.84
C LYS A 69 18.34 -7.02 -21.03
N LYS A 70 18.03 -6.17 -20.04
CA LYS A 70 16.89 -5.24 -20.11
C LYS A 70 17.30 -3.81 -19.73
N PRO A 71 16.63 -2.77 -20.28
CA PRO A 71 16.90 -1.38 -19.92
C PRO A 71 16.64 -1.11 -18.44
N ASP A 72 17.25 -0.05 -17.89
CA ASP A 72 17.08 0.33 -16.49
C ASP A 72 15.62 0.61 -16.12
N ASP A 73 14.87 1.30 -17.00
CA ASP A 73 13.44 1.58 -16.83
C ASP A 73 12.60 0.31 -16.64
N TYR A 74 13.01 -0.81 -17.25
CA TYR A 74 12.34 -2.09 -17.04
C TYR A 74 12.47 -2.53 -15.58
N TRP A 75 13.67 -2.43 -15.02
CA TRP A 75 13.93 -2.84 -13.65
C TRP A 75 13.29 -1.90 -12.62
N GLU A 76 13.11 -0.62 -12.94
CA GLU A 76 12.38 0.30 -12.06
C GLU A 76 10.91 -0.12 -11.88
N VAL A 77 10.28 -0.59 -12.96
CA VAL A 77 8.86 -0.96 -13.01
C VAL A 77 8.63 -2.41 -12.55
N PHE A 78 9.49 -3.35 -12.95
CA PHE A 78 9.26 -4.78 -12.80
C PHE A 78 10.10 -5.45 -11.71
N SER A 79 10.81 -4.69 -10.87
CA SER A 79 11.54 -5.25 -9.73
C SER A 79 10.67 -5.46 -8.49
N GLY A 80 11.02 -6.47 -7.70
CA GLY A 80 10.36 -6.78 -6.44
C GLY A 80 9.08 -7.59 -6.64
N ASN A 81 8.10 -7.40 -5.75
CA ASN A 81 6.86 -8.16 -5.80
C ASN A 81 5.93 -7.66 -6.91
N THR A 82 5.91 -8.35 -8.06
CA THR A 82 5.12 -7.97 -9.23
C THR A 82 3.66 -8.45 -9.19
N ASP A 83 3.21 -9.05 -8.09
CA ASP A 83 1.80 -9.49 -7.93
C ASP A 83 0.86 -8.29 -8.11
N ASP A 84 -0.13 -8.46 -8.99
CA ASP A 84 -1.09 -7.44 -9.38
C ASP A 84 -2.49 -7.70 -8.79
N ASP A 85 -2.65 -8.65 -7.87
CA ASP A 85 -3.90 -8.89 -7.15
C ASP A 85 -3.79 -8.39 -5.71
N PHE A 86 -4.20 -7.13 -5.50
CA PHE A 86 -4.25 -6.57 -4.16
C PHE A 86 -5.29 -5.45 -4.04
N LEU A 87 -5.82 -5.34 -2.82
CA LEU A 87 -6.63 -4.22 -2.38
C LEU A 87 -6.36 -4.00 -0.88
N LEU A 88 -5.92 -2.80 -0.53
CA LEU A 88 -5.46 -2.44 0.81
C LEU A 88 -6.24 -1.22 1.30
N GLY A 89 -6.96 -1.41 2.41
CA GLY A 89 -7.52 -0.30 3.17
C GLY A 89 -6.46 0.29 4.10
N VAL A 90 -6.33 1.62 4.08
CA VAL A 90 -5.44 2.39 4.95
C VAL A 90 -6.26 3.41 5.74
N GLN A 91 -6.16 3.34 7.06
CA GLN A 91 -6.75 4.33 7.96
C GLN A 91 -5.64 5.21 8.54
N MET A 92 -5.81 6.53 8.44
CA MET A 92 -4.85 7.53 8.86
C MET A 92 -5.35 8.26 10.12
N GLY A 93 -4.46 8.36 11.10
CA GLY A 93 -4.59 9.23 12.27
C GLY A 93 -3.53 10.33 12.23
N ARG A 94 -3.46 11.15 13.30
CA ARG A 94 -2.51 12.28 13.38
C ARG A 94 -1.05 11.84 13.34
N ARG A 95 -0.73 10.68 13.94
CA ARG A 95 0.61 10.05 14.01
C ARG A 95 0.53 8.52 13.95
N THR A 96 -0.57 8.01 13.42
CA THR A 96 -0.84 6.58 13.36
C THR A 96 -1.31 6.19 11.97
N VAL A 97 -0.83 5.07 11.48
CA VAL A 97 -1.30 4.46 10.23
C VAL A 97 -1.72 3.03 10.54
N ARG A 98 -2.95 2.67 10.19
CA ARG A 98 -3.42 1.29 10.29
C ARG A 98 -3.57 0.73 8.89
N LEU A 99 -2.75 -0.25 8.58
CA LEU A 99 -2.82 -1.01 7.34
C LEU A 99 -3.84 -2.15 7.49
N PHE A 100 -4.45 -2.55 6.37
CA PHE A 100 -5.51 -3.57 6.33
C PHE A 100 -6.76 -3.18 7.14
N SER A 101 -7.14 -1.90 7.14
CA SER A 101 -8.43 -1.47 7.68
C SER A 101 -9.58 -1.92 6.77
N SER A 102 -10.79 -2.01 7.32
CA SER A 102 -11.97 -2.24 6.47
C SER A 102 -12.17 -1.06 5.52
N TYR A 103 -12.67 -1.32 4.32
CA TYR A 103 -12.82 -0.28 3.29
C TYR A 103 -13.73 0.88 3.72
N TYR A 104 -14.74 0.59 4.57
CA TYR A 104 -15.64 1.62 5.12
C TYR A 104 -14.97 2.55 6.14
N SER A 105 -13.95 2.06 6.86
CA SER A 105 -13.22 2.84 7.87
C SER A 105 -11.89 3.42 7.36
N SER A 106 -11.52 3.07 6.12
CA SER A 106 -10.29 3.51 5.49
C SER A 106 -10.42 4.98 5.04
N ASP A 107 -9.34 5.74 5.18
CA ASP A 107 -9.23 7.09 4.64
C ASP A 107 -8.67 7.03 3.21
N VAL A 108 -7.83 6.04 2.91
CA VAL A 108 -7.26 5.77 1.57
C VAL A 108 -7.44 4.29 1.25
N ILE A 109 -7.86 3.99 0.02
CA ILE A 109 -7.80 2.64 -0.53
C ILE A 109 -6.70 2.60 -1.58
N ILE A 110 -5.82 1.60 -1.51
CA ILE A 110 -4.73 1.38 -2.45
C ILE A 110 -4.94 0.02 -3.09
N GLY A 111 -5.09 -0.04 -4.40
CA GLY A 111 -5.41 -1.29 -5.07
C GLY A 111 -4.89 -1.35 -6.50
N SER A 112 -4.80 -2.56 -7.03
CA SER A 112 -4.58 -2.76 -8.45
C SER A 112 -5.89 -2.76 -9.22
N PRO A 113 -5.85 -2.55 -10.56
CA PRO A 113 -7.03 -2.72 -11.40
C PRO A 113 -7.71 -4.09 -11.22
N VAL A 114 -6.92 -5.17 -11.11
CA VAL A 114 -7.42 -6.53 -10.90
C VAL A 114 -8.06 -6.70 -9.53
N GLY A 115 -7.39 -6.26 -8.46
CA GLY A 115 -7.90 -6.39 -7.09
C GLY A 115 -9.18 -5.58 -6.85
N ILE A 116 -9.27 -4.39 -7.44
CA ILE A 116 -10.49 -3.57 -7.41
C ILE A 116 -11.62 -4.27 -8.14
N ARG A 117 -11.37 -4.76 -9.37
CA ARG A 117 -12.38 -5.46 -10.17
C ARG A 117 -12.92 -6.69 -9.42
N ARG A 118 -12.04 -7.54 -8.89
CA ARG A 118 -12.41 -8.73 -8.11
C ARG A 118 -13.29 -8.39 -6.92
N HIS A 119 -13.02 -7.27 -6.24
CA HIS A 119 -13.80 -6.85 -5.08
C HIS A 119 -15.18 -6.28 -5.42
N ILE A 120 -15.34 -5.69 -6.62
CA ILE A 120 -16.64 -5.15 -7.07
C ILE A 120 -17.54 -6.25 -7.64
N GLU A 121 -16.94 -7.27 -8.27
CA GLU A 121 -17.66 -8.40 -8.87
C GLU A 121 -17.99 -9.53 -7.88
N SER A 122 -17.44 -9.50 -6.66
CA SER A 122 -17.69 -10.47 -5.58
C SER A 122 -18.92 -10.12 -4.74
#